data_AF-A0A372EV88-F1
#
_entry.id   AF-A0A372EV88-F1
#
_cell.length_a   1.000
_cell.length_b   1.000
_cell.length_c   1.000
_cell.angle_alpha   90.00
_cell.angle_beta   90.00
_cell.angle_gamma   90.00
#
_symmetry.space_group_name_H-M   'P 1'
#
loop_
_entity.id
_entity.type
_entity.pdbx_description
1 polymer ?
#
loop_
_entity_poly.entity_id
_entity_poly.type
_entity_poly.pdbx_seq_one_letter_code
_entity_poly.pdbx_strand_id
1 'polypeptide(L)'
;MQKLSFLVAGTLMAASPAFAEGDIEEGEKTFRKCKACHMVVSDDGEEIVKGGRTGPNLYGVIGRVAGSVEDYRYGKGLEEAAEAEFVWTEEALAAYTADPRGWLADNDFARKSKMSFKLRKGGEDVAAWLASVGPAVEEDASEDGAAEDS
;
A
#
# COMPACT_ATOMS: atom_id res chain seq x y z
N MET A 1 -37.01 -27.39 -34.67
CA MET A 1 -37.47 -26.00 -34.95
C MET A 1 -37.60 -25.35 -33.59
N GLN A 2 -36.77 -24.43 -33.09
CA GLN A 2 -35.98 -23.38 -33.70
C GLN A 2 -34.73 -23.16 -32.81
N LYS A 3 -33.57 -23.00 -33.42
CA LYS A 3 -32.29 -22.69 -32.77
C LYS A 3 -32.31 -21.23 -32.31
N LEU A 4 -32.04 -20.94 -31.03
CA LEU A 4 -31.73 -19.59 -30.58
C LEU A 4 -30.35 -19.60 -29.91
N SER A 5 -29.33 -19.32 -30.71
CA SER A 5 -27.99 -19.01 -30.23
C SER A 5 -27.98 -17.57 -29.76
N PHE A 6 -27.89 -17.34 -28.45
CA PHE A 6 -27.53 -16.04 -27.90
C PHE A 6 -26.01 -15.91 -27.91
N LEU A 7 -25.50 -15.08 -28.82
CA LEU A 7 -24.13 -14.57 -28.80
C LEU A 7 -24.08 -13.50 -27.71
N VAL A 8 -23.61 -13.87 -26.51
CA VAL A 8 -23.23 -12.90 -25.48
C VAL A 8 -21.90 -12.30 -25.93
N ALA A 9 -21.96 -11.11 -26.52
CA ALA A 9 -20.79 -10.29 -26.76
C ALA A 9 -20.28 -9.82 -25.38
N GLY A 10 -19.23 -10.46 -24.88
CA GLY A 10 -18.53 -10.04 -23.67
C GLY A 10 -17.94 -8.66 -23.87
N THR A 11 -18.47 -7.68 -23.15
CA THR A 11 -17.89 -6.34 -23.04
C THR A 11 -16.54 -6.51 -22.34
N LEU A 12 -15.44 -6.30 -23.06
CA LEU A 12 -14.11 -6.13 -22.46
C LEU A 12 -14.18 -4.89 -21.56
N MET A 13 -14.29 -5.10 -20.25
CA MET A 13 -14.10 -4.03 -19.27
C MET A 13 -12.60 -3.74 -19.29
N ALA A 14 -12.19 -2.68 -19.99
CA ALA A 14 -10.83 -2.20 -19.91
C ALA A 14 -10.58 -1.73 -18.47
N ALA A 15 -9.85 -2.54 -17.70
CA ALA A 15 -9.28 -2.11 -16.43
C ALA A 15 -8.45 -0.85 -16.70
N SER A 16 -8.92 0.28 -16.17
CA SER A 16 -8.18 1.52 -16.27
C SER A 16 -6.98 1.38 -15.32
N PRO A 17 -5.74 1.63 -15.76
CA PRO A 17 -4.64 1.72 -14.84
C PRO A 17 -4.99 2.82 -13.83
N ALA A 18 -5.03 2.47 -12.54
CA ALA A 18 -5.02 3.48 -11.50
C ALA A 18 -3.82 4.38 -11.80
N PHE A 19 -4.08 5.66 -12.04
CA PHE A 19 -3.04 6.61 -12.41
C PHE A 19 -2.07 6.71 -11.23
N ALA A 20 -0.90 6.10 -11.34
CA ALA A 20 0.21 6.38 -10.43
C ALA A 20 0.58 7.86 -10.65
N GLU A 21 0.15 8.73 -9.74
CA GLU A 21 0.37 10.18 -9.85
C GLU A 21 1.84 10.58 -9.60
N GLY A 22 2.68 9.67 -9.08
CA GLY A 22 4.09 9.90 -8.76
C GLY A 22 5.09 9.39 -9.81
N ASP A 23 6.29 9.98 -9.81
CA ASP A 23 7.44 9.54 -10.62
C ASP A 23 8.19 8.41 -9.89
N ILE A 24 8.11 7.19 -10.44
CA ILE A 24 8.73 5.99 -9.85
C ILE A 24 10.26 6.11 -9.75
N GLU A 25 10.93 6.68 -10.75
CA GLU A 25 12.39 6.81 -10.76
C GLU A 25 12.86 7.83 -9.72
N GLU A 26 12.15 8.96 -9.57
CA GLU A 26 12.40 9.91 -8.49
C GLU A 26 12.00 9.38 -7.12
N GLY A 27 11.00 8.50 -7.06
CA GLY A 27 10.56 7.78 -5.87
C GLY A 27 11.67 6.91 -5.31
N GLU A 28 12.27 6.08 -6.16
CA GLU A 28 13.42 5.23 -5.79
C GLU A 28 14.59 6.09 -5.26
N LYS A 29 14.90 7.18 -5.98
CA LYS A 29 15.97 8.12 -5.58
C LYS A 29 15.65 8.77 -4.23
N THR A 30 14.41 9.13 -3.99
CA THR A 30 13.95 9.78 -2.75
C THR A 30 13.89 8.81 -1.59
N PHE A 31 13.60 7.52 -1.84
CA PHE A 31 13.58 6.46 -0.83
C PHE A 31 14.92 6.28 -0.11
N ARG A 32 16.03 6.77 -0.69
CA ARG A 32 17.33 6.88 0.00
C ARG A 32 17.26 7.62 1.34
N LYS A 33 16.27 8.49 1.55
CA LYS A 33 15.99 9.16 2.84
C LYS A 33 15.30 8.25 3.86
N CYS A 34 14.60 7.22 3.40
CA CYS A 34 13.82 6.29 4.21
C CYS A 34 14.67 5.11 4.70
N LYS A 35 15.65 4.67 3.88
CA LYS A 35 16.42 3.43 4.12
C LYS A 35 17.26 3.39 5.40
N ALA A 36 17.52 4.54 6.02
CA ALA A 36 18.20 4.59 7.31
C ALA A 36 17.38 3.94 8.44
N CYS A 37 16.05 3.99 8.32
CA CYS A 37 15.13 3.43 9.30
C CYS A 37 14.41 2.19 8.79
N HIS A 38 14.13 2.14 7.49
CA HIS A 38 13.30 1.11 6.87
C HIS A 38 14.08 0.27 5.87
N MET A 39 13.55 -0.91 5.60
CA MET A 39 13.96 -1.77 4.48
C MET A 39 12.76 -2.05 3.58
N VAL A 40 13.05 -2.59 2.39
CA VAL A 40 12.06 -3.20 1.50
C VAL A 40 12.56 -4.61 1.21
N VAL A 41 11.93 -5.59 1.84
CA VAL A 41 12.24 -7.01 1.66
C VAL A 41 10.93 -7.72 1.32
N SER A 42 10.89 -8.43 0.20
CA SER A 42 9.71 -9.17 -0.22
C SER A 42 9.38 -10.33 0.73
N ASP A 43 8.20 -10.92 0.57
CA ASP A 43 7.75 -12.04 1.40
C ASP A 43 8.59 -13.32 1.19
N ASP A 44 9.19 -13.49 0.01
CA ASP A 44 10.15 -14.57 -0.30
C ASP A 44 11.60 -14.24 0.12
N GLY A 45 11.83 -13.05 0.69
CA GLY A 45 13.11 -12.65 1.27
C GLY A 45 14.07 -11.93 0.32
N GLU A 46 13.63 -11.51 -0.86
CA GLU A 46 14.42 -10.67 -1.76
C GLU A 46 14.65 -9.28 -1.14
N GLU A 47 15.91 -8.91 -0.92
CA GLU A 47 16.29 -7.59 -0.42
C GLU A 47 16.26 -6.53 -1.55
N ILE A 48 15.07 -6.00 -1.88
CA ILE A 48 14.89 -4.91 -2.85
C ILE A 48 15.65 -3.65 -2.40
N VAL A 49 15.46 -3.27 -1.13
CA VAL A 49 16.28 -2.24 -0.48
C VAL A 49 16.73 -2.71 0.90
N LYS A 50 18.03 -2.96 1.00
CA LYS A 50 18.70 -3.13 2.29
C LYS A 50 18.65 -1.83 3.10
N GLY A 51 18.15 -1.92 4.33
CA GLY A 51 18.01 -0.76 5.20
C GLY A 51 17.88 -1.08 6.68
N GLY A 52 17.46 -0.08 7.45
CA GLY A 52 17.36 -0.15 8.91
C GLY A 52 16.18 -0.98 9.41
N ARG A 53 16.20 -1.27 10.73
CA ARG A 53 15.12 -1.94 11.49
C ARG A 53 14.47 -1.02 12.53
N THR A 54 14.74 0.28 12.45
CA THR A 54 14.15 1.28 13.34
C THR A 54 12.66 1.47 13.03
N GLY A 55 12.30 1.38 11.74
CA GLY A 55 10.95 1.31 11.22
C GLY A 55 10.61 -0.09 10.69
N PRO A 56 9.33 -0.39 10.42
CA PRO A 56 8.92 -1.67 9.85
C PRO A 56 9.39 -1.82 8.39
N ASN A 57 9.30 -3.05 7.87
CA ASN A 57 9.44 -3.32 6.45
C ASN A 57 8.34 -2.59 5.64
N LEU A 58 8.72 -1.97 4.52
CA LEU A 58 7.82 -1.20 3.67
C LEU A 58 7.40 -1.94 2.40
N TYR A 59 7.89 -3.16 2.16
CA TYR A 59 7.36 -4.01 1.10
C TYR A 59 5.86 -4.21 1.27
N GLY A 60 5.08 -4.04 0.20
CA GLY A 60 3.63 -4.17 0.22
C GLY A 60 2.94 -3.24 1.22
N VAL A 61 3.49 -2.04 1.49
CA VAL A 61 2.82 -1.09 2.39
C VAL A 61 1.55 -0.51 1.76
N ILE A 62 1.52 -0.30 0.45
CA ILE A 62 0.32 0.11 -0.28
C ILE A 62 -0.65 -1.06 -0.32
N GLY A 63 -1.90 -0.83 0.07
CA GLY A 63 -2.93 -1.86 0.25
C GLY A 63 -2.88 -2.59 1.60
N ARG A 64 -1.88 -2.33 2.45
CA ARG A 64 -1.78 -2.96 3.78
C ARG A 64 -2.44 -2.12 4.87
N VAL A 65 -3.07 -2.80 5.82
CA VAL A 65 -3.59 -2.19 7.05
C VAL A 65 -2.45 -1.47 7.80
N ALA A 66 -2.70 -0.24 8.24
CA ALA A 66 -1.75 0.54 9.01
C ALA A 66 -1.43 -0.17 10.33
N GLY A 67 -0.18 -0.08 10.80
CA GLY A 67 0.18 -0.64 12.11
C GLY A 67 0.15 -2.18 12.19
N SER A 68 0.11 -2.90 11.06
CA SER A 68 -0.14 -4.35 11.06
C SER A 68 1.09 -5.25 10.91
N VAL A 69 2.32 -4.71 10.76
CA VAL A 69 3.50 -5.58 10.65
C VAL A 69 3.75 -6.26 11.99
N GLU A 70 3.72 -7.59 11.95
CA GLU A 70 3.97 -8.44 13.12
C GLU A 70 5.33 -8.14 13.76
N ASP A 71 5.40 -8.35 15.08
CA ASP A 71 6.60 -8.11 15.90
C ASP A 71 7.19 -6.69 15.87
N TYR A 72 6.56 -5.74 15.17
CA TYR A 72 6.95 -4.33 15.21
C TYR A 72 6.14 -3.56 16.25
N ARG A 73 6.84 -2.82 17.13
CA ARG A 73 6.19 -1.99 18.14
C ARG A 73 5.81 -0.63 17.58
N TYR A 74 4.53 -0.42 17.27
CA TYR A 74 4.02 0.85 16.78
C TYR A 74 3.91 1.93 17.87
N GLY A 75 3.58 3.16 17.44
CA GLY A 75 3.15 4.22 18.34
C GLY A 75 1.63 4.25 18.38
N LYS A 76 1.05 4.74 19.49
CA LYS A 76 -0.39 4.64 19.76
C LYS A 76 -1.30 5.10 18.61
N GLY A 77 -0.88 6.12 17.84
CA GLY A 77 -1.67 6.56 16.68
C GLY A 77 -1.79 5.51 15.57
N LEU A 78 -0.70 4.82 15.24
CA LEU A 78 -0.75 3.75 14.25
C LEU A 78 -1.36 2.46 14.81
N GLU A 79 -1.32 2.25 16.13
CA GLU A 79 -2.07 1.17 16.79
C GLU A 79 -3.58 1.41 16.67
N GLU A 80 -4.05 2.63 16.90
CA GLU A 80 -5.47 2.99 16.71
C GLU A 80 -5.89 2.94 15.23
N ALA A 81 -5.02 3.36 14.30
CA ALA A 81 -5.28 3.19 12.88
C ALA A 81 -5.41 1.71 12.46
N ALA A 82 -4.65 0.82 13.11
CA ALA A 82 -4.77 -0.64 12.92
C ALA A 82 -6.10 -1.16 13.46
N GLU A 83 -6.50 -0.72 14.67
CA GLU A 83 -7.80 -1.07 15.28
C GLU A 83 -8.98 -0.60 14.42
N ALA A 84 -8.82 0.48 13.66
CA ALA A 84 -9.79 1.01 12.71
C ALA A 84 -9.71 0.39 11.31
N GLU A 85 -8.86 -0.62 11.11
CA GLU A 85 -8.62 -1.30 9.82
C GLU A 85 -8.26 -0.32 8.69
N PHE A 86 -7.57 0.78 9.00
CA PHE A 86 -7.19 1.78 8.01
C PHE A 86 -6.20 1.18 7.00
N VAL A 87 -6.51 1.23 5.71
CA VAL A 87 -5.66 0.72 4.64
C VAL A 87 -4.83 1.84 4.03
N TRP A 88 -3.52 1.63 3.89
CA TRP A 88 -2.64 2.60 3.21
C TRP A 88 -2.92 2.65 1.71
N THR A 89 -3.36 3.82 1.24
CA THR A 89 -3.30 4.19 -0.18
C THR A 89 -2.04 4.98 -0.47
N GLU A 90 -1.71 5.21 -1.75
CA GLU A 90 -0.57 6.04 -2.14
C GLU A 90 -0.73 7.48 -1.62
N GLU A 91 -1.93 8.05 -1.74
CA GLU A 91 -2.26 9.40 -1.29
C GLU A 91 -2.16 9.52 0.23
N ALA A 92 -2.69 8.53 0.95
CA ALA A 92 -2.61 8.49 2.40
C ALA A 92 -1.15 8.40 2.89
N LEU A 93 -0.33 7.57 2.24
CA LEU A 93 1.08 7.43 2.59
C LEU A 93 1.87 8.72 2.29
N ALA A 94 1.62 9.35 1.14
CA ALA A 94 2.22 10.64 0.79
C ALA A 94 1.85 11.72 1.83
N ALA A 95 0.58 11.81 2.22
CA ALA A 95 0.12 12.75 3.25
C ALA A 95 0.72 12.45 4.63
N TYR A 96 0.75 11.17 5.05
CA TYR A 96 1.33 10.75 6.32
C TYR A 96 2.82 11.08 6.41
N THR A 97 3.60 10.84 5.36
CA THR A 97 5.04 11.11 5.37
C THR A 97 5.36 12.61 5.44
N ALA A 98 4.47 13.49 4.97
CA ALA A 98 4.64 14.93 5.07
C ALA A 98 4.52 15.46 6.52
N ASP A 99 3.56 14.95 7.29
CA ASP A 99 3.45 15.21 8.73
C ASP A 99 2.80 14.04 9.49
N PRO A 100 3.59 13.08 10.02
CA PRO A 100 3.04 11.88 10.64
C PRO A 100 2.13 12.17 11.83
N ARG A 101 2.50 13.16 12.64
CA ARG A 101 1.73 13.51 13.85
C ARG A 101 0.53 14.38 13.54
N GLY A 102 0.63 15.22 12.50
CA GLY A 102 -0.48 16.01 11.98
C GLY A 102 -1.54 15.09 11.38
N TRP A 103 -1.13 14.28 10.41
CA TRP A 103 -1.99 13.31 9.72
C TRP A 103 -2.73 12.39 10.69
N LEU A 104 -2.04 11.84 11.71
CA LEU A 104 -2.71 11.04 12.74
C LEU A 104 -3.81 11.84 13.47
N ALA A 105 -3.54 13.09 13.84
CA ALA A 105 -4.53 13.93 14.51
C ALA A 105 -5.71 14.28 13.61
N ASP A 106 -5.43 14.56 12.33
CA ASP A 106 -6.42 14.96 11.33
C ASP A 106 -7.36 13.79 10.95
N ASN A 107 -6.95 12.55 11.22
CA ASN A 107 -7.75 11.33 11.06
C ASN A 107 -8.30 10.80 12.40
N ASP A 108 -8.41 11.66 13.42
CA ASP A 108 -8.98 11.34 14.74
C ASP A 108 -8.23 10.24 15.53
N PHE A 109 -6.95 10.01 15.22
CA PHE A 109 -6.06 9.11 15.96
C PHE A 109 -5.14 9.86 16.94
N ALA A 110 -4.55 9.14 17.89
CA ALA A 110 -3.56 9.67 18.80
C ALA A 110 -2.32 10.19 18.04
N ARG A 111 -1.87 11.40 18.36
CA ARG A 111 -0.74 12.09 17.68
C ARG A 111 0.63 11.39 17.82
N LYS A 112 0.72 10.33 18.63
CA LYS A 112 1.98 9.68 19.00
C LYS A 112 2.45 8.74 17.88
N SER A 113 3.19 9.28 16.92
CA SER A 113 4.01 8.50 15.99
C SER A 113 5.43 8.31 16.51
N LYS A 114 6.01 7.12 16.25
CA LYS A 114 7.45 6.84 16.43
C LYS A 114 8.29 7.30 15.25
N MET A 115 7.66 7.63 14.11
CA MET A 115 8.34 8.27 12.98
C MET A 115 8.36 9.78 13.19
N SER A 116 9.54 10.33 13.48
CA SER A 116 9.74 11.79 13.65
C SER A 116 10.16 12.50 12.36
N PHE A 117 10.56 11.74 11.34
CA PHE A 117 10.94 12.26 10.04
C PHE A 117 9.74 12.85 9.29
N LYS A 118 9.99 13.88 8.46
CA LYS A 118 8.97 14.53 7.63
C LYS A 118 9.51 14.70 6.21
N LEU A 119 8.83 14.10 5.24
CA LEU A 119 9.09 14.25 3.82
C LEU A 119 8.14 15.29 3.23
N ARG A 120 8.54 16.56 3.24
CA ARG A 120 7.66 17.67 2.79
C ARG A 120 7.36 17.69 1.28
N LYS A 121 8.10 16.92 0.48
CA LYS A 121 8.00 16.85 -1.00
C LYS A 121 8.46 15.48 -1.50
N GLY A 122 7.83 14.97 -2.56
CA GLY A 122 8.15 13.68 -3.17
C GLY A 122 7.60 12.49 -2.38
N GLY A 123 6.53 12.70 -1.61
CA GLY A 123 5.84 11.61 -0.92
C GLY A 123 5.05 10.76 -1.91
N GLU A 124 4.44 11.42 -2.89
CA GLU A 124 3.76 10.86 -4.06
C GLU A 124 4.70 9.95 -4.87
N ASP A 125 5.91 10.40 -5.17
CA ASP A 125 6.91 9.62 -5.91
C ASP A 125 7.33 8.37 -5.12
N VAL A 126 7.58 8.53 -3.81
CA VAL A 126 7.94 7.41 -2.93
C VAL A 126 6.79 6.40 -2.81
N ALA A 127 5.55 6.87 -2.72
CA ALA A 127 4.38 6.01 -2.66
C ALA A 127 4.22 5.21 -3.96
N ALA A 128 4.34 5.86 -5.12
CA ALA A 128 4.31 5.21 -6.43
C ALA A 128 5.42 4.16 -6.59
N TRP A 129 6.64 4.49 -6.16
CA TRP A 129 7.74 3.52 -6.17
C TRP A 129 7.47 2.33 -5.24
N LEU A 130 6.97 2.56 -4.01
CA LEU A 130 6.61 1.51 -3.07
C LEU A 130 5.48 0.61 -3.59
N ALA A 131 4.52 1.17 -4.32
CA ALA A 131 3.48 0.41 -5.02
C ALA A 131 4.10 -0.47 -6.11
N SER A 132 5.02 0.07 -6.92
CA SER A 132 5.63 -0.64 -8.04
C SER A 132 6.53 -1.82 -7.63
N VAL A 133 7.11 -1.78 -6.43
CA VAL A 133 7.96 -2.85 -5.88
C VAL A 133 7.22 -3.74 -4.87
N GLY A 134 5.92 -3.49 -4.65
CA GLY A 134 5.06 -4.32 -3.81
C GLY A 134 4.62 -5.61 -4.50
N PRO A 135 3.85 -6.47 -3.81
CA PRO A 135 3.26 -7.64 -4.46
C PRO A 135 2.34 -7.18 -5.59
N ALA A 136 2.27 -7.97 -6.67
CA ALA A 136 1.28 -7.75 -7.71
C ALA A 136 -0.11 -7.79 -7.07
N VAL A 137 -0.90 -6.73 -7.28
CA VAL A 137 -2.29 -6.69 -6.84
C VAL A 137 -3.05 -7.67 -7.73
N GLU A 138 -3.12 -8.94 -7.32
CA GLU A 138 -4.03 -9.89 -7.93
C GLU A 138 -5.41 -9.56 -7.37
N GLU A 139 -6.24 -8.87 -8.18
CA GLU A 139 -7.67 -8.76 -7.92
C GLU A 139 -8.21 -10.18 -7.77
N ASP A 140 -8.71 -10.51 -6.58
CA ASP A 140 -9.38 -11.76 -6.33
C ASP A 140 -10.67 -11.78 -7.13
N ALA A 141 -10.59 -12.35 -8.33
CA ALA A 141 -11.75 -12.84 -9.04
C ALA A 141 -12.40 -13.93 -8.18
N SER A 142 -13.28 -13.51 -7.28
CA SER A 142 -14.24 -14.36 -6.60
C SER A 142 -15.31 -14.82 -7.61
N GLU A 143 -14.91 -15.66 -8.55
CA GLU A 143 -15.80 -16.56 -9.27
C GLU A 143 -15.39 -17.99 -8.90
N ASP A 144 -16.10 -18.58 -7.95
CA ASP A 144 -16.47 -20.00 -8.01
C ASP A 144 -17.50 -20.31 -6.91
N GLY A 145 -18.76 -20.05 -7.24
CA GLY A 145 -19.92 -20.40 -6.45
C GLY A 145 -21.09 -20.85 -7.30
N ALA A 146 -20.81 -21.52 -8.42
CA ALA A 146 -21.83 -22.19 -9.23
C ALA A 146 -21.28 -23.49 -9.82
N ALA A 147 -21.35 -24.57 -9.03
CA ALA A 147 -21.37 -25.92 -9.56
C ALA A 147 -22.57 -26.65 -8.97
N GLU A 148 -23.49 -26.95 -9.87
CA GLU A 148 -24.69 -27.74 -9.72
C GLU A 148 -24.34 -29.22 -9.50
N ASP A 149 -25.04 -29.91 -8.60
CA ASP A 149 -25.23 -31.37 -8.65
C ASP A 149 -26.58 -31.74 -8.00
N SER A 150 -27.61 -31.90 -8.84
CA SER A 150 -28.73 -32.88 -8.75
C SER A 150 -29.96 -32.42 -9.56
#